data_AF-A0A286C2B9-F1
#
_entry.id   AF-A0A286C2B9-F1
#
_cell.length_a   1.000
_cell.length_b   1.000
_cell.length_c   1.000
_cell.angle_alpha   90.00
_cell.angle_beta   90.00
_cell.angle_gamma   90.00
#
_symmetry.space_group_name_H-M   'P 1'
#
loop_
_entity.id
_entity.type
_entity.pdbx_description
1 polymer ?
#
loop_
_entity_poly.entity_id
_entity_poly.type
_entity_poly.pdbx_seq_one_letter_code
_entity_poly.pdbx_strand_id
1 'polypeptide(L)'
;MANQTKVALAPVISVADNELLTVQNSLCEASFIVHFCRGMFFRAMEGGDGIELSSVESLGFIHLMDDLSNRLENLVSDLDECREGAHHG
;
A
#
# COMPACT_ATOMS: atom_id res chain seq x y z
N MET A 1 35.32 -3.01 -40.01
CA MET A 1 34.88 -2.62 -38.65
C MET A 1 33.39 -2.36 -38.72
N ALA A 2 32.56 -3.33 -38.34
CA ALA A 2 31.11 -3.22 -38.40
C ALA A 2 30.58 -2.75 -37.04
N ASN A 3 29.92 -1.60 -37.04
CA ASN A 3 29.35 -0.98 -35.85
C ASN A 3 28.03 -1.68 -35.53
N GLN A 4 28.01 -2.57 -34.53
CA GLN A 4 26.78 -3.19 -34.05
C GLN A 4 26.05 -2.22 -33.13
N THR A 5 24.99 -1.60 -33.64
CA THR A 5 24.04 -0.83 -32.85
C THR A 5 23.29 -1.80 -31.93
N LYS A 6 23.72 -1.88 -30.67
CA LYS A 6 23.05 -2.64 -29.61
C LYS A 6 21.75 -1.90 -29.28
N VAL A 7 20.65 -2.30 -29.92
CA VAL A 7 19.31 -1.87 -29.54
C VAL A 7 19.03 -2.50 -28.18
N ALA A 8 19.17 -1.71 -27.11
CA ALA A 8 18.69 -2.10 -25.80
C ALA A 8 17.17 -2.13 -25.88
N LEU A 9 16.61 -3.35 -26.01
CA LEU A 9 15.20 -3.58 -25.76
C LEU A 9 14.94 -3.16 -24.32
N ALA A 10 14.18 -2.09 -24.13
CA ALA A 10 13.59 -1.78 -22.83
C ALA A 10 12.86 -3.05 -22.35
N PRO A 11 12.98 -3.43 -21.07
CA PRO A 11 12.34 -4.63 -20.58
C PRO A 11 10.84 -4.50 -20.87
N VAL A 12 10.29 -5.47 -21.58
CA VAL A 12 8.84 -5.57 -21.77
C VAL A 12 8.30 -5.95 -20.40
N ILE A 13 7.95 -4.93 -19.60
CA ILE A 13 7.22 -5.11 -18.36
C ILE A 13 5.88 -5.72 -18.78
N SER A 14 5.61 -6.95 -18.33
CA SER A 14 4.32 -7.60 -18.56
C SER A 14 3.21 -6.72 -17.96
N VAL A 15 2.01 -6.73 -18.55
CA VAL A 15 0.85 -6.03 -17.96
C VAL A 15 0.63 -6.47 -16.50
N ALA A 16 0.86 -7.75 -16.22
CA ALA A 16 0.81 -8.31 -14.87
C ALA A 16 1.89 -7.75 -13.92
N ASP A 17 3.09 -7.42 -14.44
CA ASP A 17 4.14 -6.81 -13.63
C ASP A 17 3.78 -5.36 -13.27
N ASN A 18 3.07 -4.66 -14.16
CA ASN A 18 2.60 -3.29 -13.92
C ASN A 18 1.44 -3.25 -12.90
N GLU A 19 0.53 -4.22 -12.96
CA GLU A 19 -0.55 -4.39 -11.98
C GLU A 19 0.00 -4.76 -10.60
N LEU A 20 0.93 -5.73 -10.52
CA LEU A 20 1.58 -6.11 -9.28
C LEU A 20 2.33 -4.94 -8.64
N LEU A 21 3.09 -4.16 -9.42
CA LEU A 21 3.77 -2.95 -8.94
C LEU A 21 2.77 -1.92 -8.39
N THR A 22 1.61 -1.77 -9.04
CA THR A 22 0.56 -0.86 -8.58
C THR A 22 -0.01 -1.30 -7.23
N VAL A 23 -0.36 -2.59 -7.09
CA VAL A 23 -0.86 -3.17 -5.84
C VAL A 23 0.18 -3.03 -4.72
N GLN A 24 1.46 -3.29 -5.01
CA GLN A 24 2.55 -3.12 -4.04
C GLN A 24 2.72 -1.68 -3.57
N ASN A 25 2.65 -0.70 -4.48
CA ASN A 25 2.72 0.71 -4.12
C ASN A 25 1.55 1.10 -3.21
N SER A 26 0.33 0.68 -3.55
CA SER A 26 -0.85 0.96 -2.74
C SER A 26 -0.81 0.29 -1.36
N LEU A 27 -0.27 -0.93 -1.26
CA LEU A 27 -0.01 -1.59 0.02
C LEU A 27 1.02 -0.82 0.86
N CYS A 28 2.07 -0.29 0.23
CA CYS A 28 3.07 0.53 0.90
C CYS A 28 2.46 1.81 1.49
N GLU A 29 1.58 2.49 0.72
CA GLU A 29 0.85 3.67 1.18
C GLU A 29 -0.08 3.36 2.37
N ALA A 30 -0.87 2.29 2.27
CA ALA A 30 -1.74 1.86 3.36
C ALA A 30 -0.94 1.54 4.63
N SER A 31 0.19 0.84 4.47
CA SER A 31 1.10 0.52 5.57
C SER A 31 1.72 1.76 6.21
N PHE A 32 2.08 2.77 5.41
CA PHE A 32 2.58 4.05 5.92
C PHE A 32 1.56 4.74 6.84
N ILE A 33 0.28 4.77 6.46
CA ILE A 33 -0.79 5.35 7.28
C ILE A 33 -0.91 4.62 8.63
N VAL A 34 -0.92 3.28 8.61
CA VAL A 34 -0.93 2.47 9.84
C VAL A 34 0.25 2.83 10.75
N HIS A 35 1.46 2.87 10.19
CA HIS A 35 2.67 3.17 10.96
C HIS A 35 2.69 4.60 11.50
N PHE A 36 2.17 5.56 10.73
CA PHE A 36 2.01 6.94 11.16
C PHE A 36 1.06 7.03 12.36
N CYS A 37 -0.14 6.44 12.26
CA CYS A 37 -1.10 6.38 13.35
C CYS A 37 -0.49 5.71 14.58
N ARG A 38 0.14 4.52 14.42
CA ARG A 38 0.83 3.83 15.50
C ARG A 38 1.88 4.71 16.18
N GLY A 39 2.67 5.47 15.41
CA GLY A 39 3.68 6.38 15.95
C GLY A 39 3.09 7.57 16.71
N MET A 40 1.91 8.05 16.33
CA MET A 40 1.17 9.04 17.12
C MET A 40 0.71 8.44 18.45
N PHE A 41 0.06 7.27 18.43
CA PHE A 41 -0.47 6.65 19.64
C PHE A 41 0.63 6.18 20.60
N PHE A 42 1.71 5.62 20.07
CA PHE A 42 2.83 5.14 20.88
C PHE A 42 3.47 6.27 21.69
N ARG A 43 3.75 7.43 21.06
CA ARG A 43 4.37 8.58 21.74
C ARG A 43 3.50 9.17 22.83
N ALA A 44 2.18 9.15 22.66
CA ALA A 44 1.29 9.61 23.72
C ALA A 44 1.31 8.67 24.92
N MET A 45 1.35 7.35 24.68
CA MET A 45 1.40 6.35 25.77
C MET A 45 2.73 6.32 26.53
N GLU A 46 3.84 6.76 25.95
CA GLU A 46 5.13 6.88 26.68
C GLU A 46 5.04 7.83 27.88
N GLY A 47 4.09 8.77 27.88
CA GLY A 47 3.81 9.66 29.01
C GLY A 47 2.89 9.07 30.08
N GLY A 48 2.28 7.91 29.85
CA GLY A 48 1.29 7.29 30.75
C GLY A 48 -0.13 7.82 30.62
N ASP A 49 -0.32 8.92 29.89
CA ASP A 49 -1.64 9.43 29.54
C ASP A 49 -2.10 8.84 28.19
N GLY A 50 -3.33 8.37 28.14
CA GLY A 50 -3.95 7.95 26.89
C GLY A 50 -4.12 9.15 25.93
N ILE A 51 -4.52 8.88 24.69
CA ILE A 51 -4.97 9.94 23.79
C ILE A 51 -6.45 10.15 24.02
N GLU A 52 -6.80 11.34 24.50
CA GLU A 52 -8.17 11.82 24.50
C GLU A 52 -8.44 12.51 23.16
N LEU A 53 -9.44 12.02 22.44
CA LEU A 53 -9.91 12.60 21.19
C LEU A 53 -11.23 13.32 21.47
N SER A 54 -11.39 14.52 20.92
CA SER A 54 -12.70 15.15 20.82
C SER A 54 -13.67 14.29 19.97
N SER A 55 -14.96 14.61 20.01
CA SER A 55 -15.97 13.93 19.20
C SER A 55 -15.68 14.01 17.69
N VAL A 56 -15.16 15.16 17.23
CA VAL A 56 -14.81 15.38 15.82
C VAL A 56 -13.59 14.56 15.42
N GLU A 57 -12.56 14.53 16.26
CA GLU A 57 -11.36 13.73 16.02
C GLU A 57 -11.65 12.23 16.06
N SER A 58 -12.52 11.79 16.98
CA SER A 58 -12.98 10.41 17.06
C SER A 58 -13.72 9.99 15.80
N LEU A 59 -14.62 10.83 15.28
CA LEU A 59 -15.33 10.56 14.04
C LEU A 59 -14.37 10.49 12.84
N GLY A 60 -13.41 11.43 12.77
CA GLY A 60 -12.38 11.42 11.74
C GLY A 60 -11.51 10.16 11.79
N PHE A 61 -11.16 9.71 13.00
CA PHE A 61 -10.40 8.48 13.19
C PHE A 61 -11.18 7.25 12.76
N ILE A 62 -12.47 7.14 13.09
CA ILE A 62 -13.33 6.04 12.64
C ILE A 62 -13.38 5.99 11.11
N HIS A 63 -13.65 7.11 10.45
CA HIS A 63 -13.67 7.15 8.98
C HIS A 63 -12.32 6.79 8.35
N LEU A 64 -11.21 7.20 8.96
CA LEU A 64 -9.88 6.81 8.51
C LEU A 64 -9.66 5.30 8.63
N MET A 65 -10.09 4.70 9.73
CA MET A 65 -9.98 3.26 9.94
C MET A 65 -10.88 2.46 8.99
N ASP A 66 -12.10 2.94 8.73
CA ASP A 66 -13.03 2.32 7.76
C ASP A 66 -12.47 2.39 6.34
N ASP A 67 -11.98 3.55 5.90
CA ASP A 67 -11.34 3.71 4.58
C ASP A 67 -10.13 2.78 4.43
N LEU A 68 -9.28 2.73 5.45
CA LEU A 68 -8.10 1.89 5.44
C LEU A 68 -8.44 0.40 5.42
N SER A 69 -9.47 -0.03 6.16
CA SER A 69 -9.94 -1.42 6.12
C SER A 69 -10.42 -1.80 4.73
N ASN A 70 -11.28 -0.98 4.13
CA ASN A 70 -11.80 -1.21 2.78
C ASN A 70 -10.66 -1.26 1.74
N ARG A 71 -9.68 -0.35 1.85
CA ARG A 71 -8.51 -0.34 0.97
C ARG A 71 -7.68 -1.61 1.10
N LEU A 72 -7.44 -2.08 2.32
CA LEU A 72 -6.69 -3.31 2.56
C LEU A 72 -7.44 -4.54 2.02
N GLU A 73 -8.74 -4.63 2.22
CA GLU A 73 -9.58 -5.71 1.68
C GLU A 73 -9.51 -5.77 0.15
N ASN A 74 -9.63 -4.62 -0.52
CA ASN A 74 -9.50 -4.53 -1.98
C ASN A 74 -8.09 -4.93 -2.43
N LEU A 75 -7.04 -4.42 -1.78
CA LEU A 75 -5.66 -4.76 -2.13
C LEU A 75 -5.32 -6.23 -1.92
N VAL A 76 -5.92 -6.89 -0.95
CA VAL A 76 -5.79 -8.35 -0.75
C VAL A 76 -6.42 -9.09 -1.93
N SER A 77 -7.61 -8.67 -2.38
CA SER A 77 -8.26 -9.24 -3.57
C SER A 77 -7.40 -9.04 -4.82
N ASP A 78 -6.92 -7.82 -5.06
CA ASP A 78 -6.08 -7.49 -6.22
C ASP A 78 -4.75 -8.28 -6.22
N LEU A 79 -4.18 -8.52 -5.03
CA LEU A 79 -2.97 -9.32 -4.88
C LEU A 79 -3.21 -10.80 -5.21
N ASP A 80 -4.36 -11.36 -4.80
CA ASP A 80 -4.76 -12.72 -5.15
C ASP A 80 -5.00 -12.85 -6.67
N GLU A 81 -5.63 -11.87 -7.31
CA GLU A 81 -5.80 -11.82 -8.77
C GLU A 81 -4.45 -11.75 -9.50
N CYS A 82 -3.52 -10.91 -9.04
CA CYS A 82 -2.16 -10.86 -9.57
C CYS A 82 -1.44 -12.21 -9.45
N ARG A 83 -1.65 -12.93 -8.33
CA ARG A 83 -1.07 -14.25 -8.10
C ARG A 83 -1.64 -15.28 -9.07
N GLU A 84 -2.96 -15.31 -9.24
CA GLU A 84 -3.63 -16.22 -10.18
C GLU A 84 -3.21 -15.95 -11.62
N GLY A 85 -3.13 -14.68 -12.04
CA GLY A 85 -2.64 -14.28 -13.34
C GLY A 85 -1.20 -14.75 -13.61
N ALA A 86 -0.33 -14.68 -12.61
CA ALA A 86 1.05 -15.19 -12.71
C ALA A 86 1.16 -16.72 -12.81
N HIS A 87 0.15 -17.47 -12.35
CA HIS A 87 0.11 -18.94 -12.46
C HIS A 87 -0.50 -19.45 -13.77
N HIS A 88 -1.20 -18.59 -14.52
CA HIS A 88 -1.91 -18.95 -15.76
C HIS A 88 -1.33 -18.30 -17.02
N GLY A 89 -0.34 -17.41 -16.89
CA GLY A 89 0.40 -16.76 -17.98
C GLY A 89 1.60 -17.54 -18.51
#